data_AF-A0A1L9N2L9-F1
#
_entry.id   AF-A0A1L9N2L9-F1
#
_cell.length_a   1.000
_cell.length_b   1.000
_cell.length_c   1.000
_cell.angle_alpha   90.00
_cell.angle_beta   90.00
_cell.angle_gamma   90.00
#
_symmetry.space_group_name_H-M   'P 1'
#
loop_
_entity.id
_entity.type
_entity.pdbx_description
1 polymer ?
#
loop_
_entity_poly.entity_id
_entity_poly.type
_entity_poly.pdbx_seq_one_letter_code
_entity_poly.pdbx_strand_id
1 'polypeptide(L)'
;MAEVQLIATLRPAHGKETEVEPSCMAFLLTEHHRVDGTLEFKVIERWADTNALEHHHSRPWLLQMYSTFSEKQLLDGPEQIEMLTVIAGFAVR
;
A
#
# COMPACT_ATOMS: atom_id res chain seq x y z
N MET A 1 -8.64 -19.72 1.10
CA MET A 1 -9.39 -18.59 0.49
C MET A 1 -8.35 -17.51 0.21
N ALA A 2 -8.35 -16.95 -1.00
CA ALA A 2 -7.27 -16.10 -1.49
C ALA A 2 -7.37 -14.70 -0.85
N GLU A 3 -6.33 -14.30 -0.13
CA GLU A 3 -6.18 -12.92 0.31
C GLU A 3 -5.75 -12.07 -0.88
N VAL A 4 -6.18 -10.80 -0.90
CA VAL A 4 -5.73 -9.75 -1.84
C VAL A 4 -4.76 -8.75 -1.08
N GLN A 5 -3.90 -7.96 -1.73
CA GLN A 5 -2.79 -7.10 -1.24
C GLN A 5 -2.44 -6.17 -2.40
N LEU A 6 -2.11 -4.93 -2.07
CA LEU A 6 -1.93 -3.83 -3.01
C LEU A 6 -0.83 -2.89 -2.54
N ILE A 7 -0.26 -2.18 -3.52
CA ILE A 7 0.93 -1.35 -3.43
C ILE A 7 0.57 0.01 -4.03
N ALA A 8 0.59 1.07 -3.21
CA ALA A 8 1.21 2.38 -3.46
C ALA A 8 0.89 3.41 -2.35
N THR A 9 1.26 4.68 -2.57
CA THR A 9 2.22 5.45 -1.78
C THR A 9 1.66 6.63 -0.95
N LEU A 10 2.05 6.68 0.33
CA LEU A 10 2.46 7.82 1.19
C LEU A 10 1.61 9.07 1.57
N ARG A 11 1.60 9.23 2.91
CA ARG A 11 1.43 10.37 3.85
C ARG A 11 0.46 11.52 3.50
N PRO A 12 -0.62 11.68 4.29
CA PRO A 12 -1.44 12.89 4.23
C PRO A 12 -0.67 14.12 4.77
N ALA A 13 -1.03 15.30 4.23
CA ALA A 13 -0.58 16.58 4.74
C ALA A 13 -0.99 16.81 6.21
N HIS A 14 -0.20 17.59 6.95
CA HIS A 14 -0.46 17.94 8.34
C HIS A 14 -1.88 18.52 8.51
N GLY A 15 -2.67 17.93 9.42
CA GLY A 15 -4.06 18.32 9.69
C GLY A 15 -5.14 17.45 9.05
N LYS A 16 -4.79 16.42 8.27
CA LYS A 16 -5.70 15.32 7.88
C LYS A 16 -5.34 14.05 8.63
N GLU A 17 -5.57 14.05 9.94
CA GLU A 17 -5.47 12.85 10.76
C GLU A 17 -6.59 11.87 10.37
N THR A 18 -6.17 10.84 9.62
CA THR A 18 -6.66 9.46 9.64
C THR A 18 -8.16 9.25 9.54
N GLU A 19 -8.63 8.93 8.33
CA GLU A 19 -9.61 7.85 8.23
C GLU A 19 -8.91 6.59 8.75
N VAL A 20 -9.03 6.34 10.06
CA VAL A 20 -8.52 5.10 10.65
C VAL A 20 -9.36 3.99 10.04
N GLU A 21 -8.74 3.11 9.27
CA GLU A 21 -9.38 1.91 8.77
C GLU A 21 -9.11 0.79 9.78
N PRO A 22 -10.07 0.45 10.66
CA PRO A 22 -9.81 -0.46 11.78
C PRO A 22 -9.46 -1.87 11.32
N SER A 23 -9.79 -2.19 10.07
CA SER A 23 -9.49 -3.45 9.42
C SER A 23 -8.08 -3.51 8.82
N CYS A 24 -7.33 -2.41 8.79
CA CYS A 24 -5.89 -2.41 8.49
C CYS A 24 -5.12 -2.73 9.78
N MET A 25 -4.58 -3.94 9.84
CA MET A 25 -3.91 -4.48 11.03
C MET A 25 -2.44 -4.06 11.13
N ALA A 26 -1.78 -3.84 9.99
CA ALA A 26 -0.39 -3.40 9.95
C ALA A 26 -0.11 -2.66 8.65
N PHE A 27 0.78 -1.67 8.73
CA PHE A 27 1.25 -0.89 7.59
C PHE A 27 2.76 -0.71 7.71
N LEU A 28 3.48 -0.99 6.63
CA LEU A 28 4.91 -0.77 6.52
C LEU A 28 5.22 -0.12 5.18
N LEU A 29 5.96 0.98 5.21
CA LEU A 29 6.57 1.56 4.04
C LEU A 29 8.08 1.32 4.10
N THR A 30 8.64 0.78 3.04
CA THR A 30 10.08 0.69 2.84
C THR A 30 10.50 1.49 1.62
N GLU A 31 11.65 2.15 1.72
CA GLU A 31 12.35 2.78 0.60
C GLU A 31 13.55 1.91 0.24
N HIS A 32 13.76 1.68 -1.05
CA HIS A 32 14.85 0.87 -1.57
C HIS A 32 15.54 1.62 -2.72
N HIS A 33 16.86 1.82 -2.56
CA HIS A 33 17.70 2.48 -3.55
C HIS A 33 18.26 1.41 -4.48
N ARG A 34 17.84 1.41 -5.74
CA ARG A 34 18.32 0.45 -6.73
C ARG A 34 19.68 0.89 -7.29
N VAL A 35 20.41 -0.06 -7.84
CA VAL A 35 21.77 0.13 -8.40
C VAL A 35 21.77 1.09 -9.60
N ASP A 36 20.65 1.20 -10.31
CA ASP A 36 20.44 2.12 -11.43
C ASP A 36 20.12 3.56 -10.99
N GLY A 37 20.07 3.82 -9.68
CA GLY A 37 19.71 5.13 -9.12
C GLY A 37 18.21 5.35 -8.95
N THR A 38 17.37 4.39 -9.31
CA THR A 38 15.92 4.46 -9.12
C THR A 38 15.55 4.26 -7.65
N LEU A 39 14.59 5.04 -7.16
CA LEU A 39 13.97 4.84 -5.85
C LEU A 39 12.73 3.96 -5.99
N GLU A 40 12.71 2.85 -5.26
CA GLU A 40 11.55 1.96 -5.14
C GLU A 40 10.93 2.12 -3.76
N PHE A 41 9.64 2.44 -3.72
CA PHE A 41 8.85 2.40 -2.50
C PHE A 41 8.00 1.13 -2.49
N LYS A 42 8.05 0.38 -1.39
CA LYS A 42 7.13 -0.74 -1.15
C LYS A 42 6.23 -0.40 0.01
N VAL A 43 4.93 -0.52 -0.23
CA VAL A 43 3.89 -0.43 0.78
C VAL A 43 3.43 -1.86 1.05
N ILE A 44 3.53 -2.28 2.30
CA ILE A 44 3.13 -3.61 2.77
C ILE A 44 2.03 -3.39 3.79
N GLU A 45 0.86 -3.90 3.48
CA GLU A 45 -0.33 -3.75 4.31
C GLU A 45 -0.88 -5.11 4.68
N ARG A 46 -1.30 -5.23 5.92
CA ARG A 46 -2.02 -6.41 6.41
C ARG A 46 -3.43 -6.01 6.72
N TRP A 47 -4.38 -6.66 6.07
CA TRP A 47 -5.80 -6.42 6.24
C TRP A 47 -6.46 -7.60 6.96
N ALA A 48 -7.57 -7.32 7.64
CA ALA A 48 -8.33 -8.34 8.38
C ALA A 48 -8.92 -9.42 7.45
N ASP A 49 -9.33 -9.02 6.25
CA ASP A 49 -9.84 -9.89 5.19
C ASP A 49 -9.78 -9.16 3.83
N THR A 50 -10.06 -9.90 2.75
CA THR A 50 -10.09 -9.38 1.37
C THR A 50 -11.13 -8.27 1.17
N ASN A 51 -12.29 -8.33 1.84
CA ASN A 51 -13.33 -7.33 1.66
C ASN A 51 -12.89 -5.97 2.23
N ALA A 52 -12.18 -5.99 3.37
CA ALA A 52 -11.62 -4.79 3.96
C ALA A 52 -10.61 -4.11 3.02
N LEU A 53 -9.77 -4.90 2.35
CA LEU A 53 -8.84 -4.39 1.36
C LEU A 53 -9.56 -3.86 0.11
N GLU A 54 -10.52 -4.61 -0.44
CA GLU A 54 -11.29 -4.15 -1.60
C GLU A 54 -12.02 -2.84 -1.28
N HIS A 55 -12.55 -2.71 -0.06
CA HIS A 55 -13.14 -1.47 0.43
C HIS A 55 -12.11 -0.34 0.47
N HIS A 56 -10.91 -0.58 1.00
CA HIS A 56 -9.80 0.36 0.99
C HIS A 56 -9.47 0.85 -0.45
N HIS A 57 -9.42 -0.07 -1.42
CA HIS A 57 -9.14 0.30 -2.82
C HIS A 57 -10.24 1.11 -3.47
N SER A 58 -11.46 0.96 -2.99
CA SER A 58 -12.60 1.73 -3.47
C SER A 58 -12.67 3.14 -2.86
N ARG A 59 -11.83 3.47 -1.87
CA ARG A 59 -11.91 4.76 -1.17
C ARG A 59 -11.62 5.91 -2.14
N PRO A 60 -12.46 6.96 -2.17
CA PRO A 60 -12.26 8.09 -3.09
C PRO A 60 -10.90 8.78 -2.95
N TRP A 61 -10.37 8.89 -1.73
CA TRP A 61 -9.08 9.52 -1.48
C TRP A 61 -7.92 8.71 -2.05
N LEU A 62 -8.00 7.38 -2.02
CA LEU A 62 -6.97 6.50 -2.55
C LEU A 62 -7.00 6.52 -4.07
N LEU A 63 -8.20 6.47 -4.67
CA LEU A 63 -8.37 6.64 -6.12
C LEU A 63 -7.83 8.00 -6.60
N GLN A 64 -8.07 9.08 -5.84
CA GLN A 64 -7.53 10.41 -6.14
C GLN A 64 -5.99 10.45 -6.06
N MET A 65 -5.40 9.74 -5.11
CA MET A 65 -3.96 9.63 -4.97
C MET A 65 -3.33 8.94 -6.18
N TYR A 66 -3.87 7.79 -6.61
CA TYR A 66 -3.43 7.10 -7.83
C TYR A 66 -3.61 7.95 -9.09
N SER A 67 -4.73 8.67 -9.22
CA SER A 67 -4.95 9.61 -10.33
C SER A 67 -3.85 10.68 -10.36
N THR A 68 -3.48 11.21 -9.18
CA THR A 68 -2.42 12.21 -9.06
C THR A 68 -1.07 11.66 -9.50
N PHE A 69 -0.74 10.41 -9.17
CA PHE A 69 0.51 9.77 -9.61
C PHE A 69 0.58 9.62 -11.12
N SER A 70 -0.52 9.20 -11.75
CA SER A 70 -0.62 9.06 -13.20
C SER A 70 -0.54 10.42 -13.90
N GLU A 71 -1.37 11.39 -13.49
CA GLU A 71 -1.44 12.73 -14.09
C GLU A 71 -0.10 13.48 -14.03
N LYS A 72 0.63 13.33 -12.92
CA LYS A 72 1.91 14.01 -12.70
C LYS A 72 3.12 13.17 -13.12
N GLN A 73 2.89 11.96 -13.66
CA GLN A 73 3.96 11.02 -14.05
C GLN A 73 4.99 10.80 -12.93
N LEU A 74 4.48 10.57 -11.71
CA LEU A 74 5.32 10.44 -10.51
C LEU A 74 5.94 9.05 -10.34
N LEU A 75 5.50 8.08 -11.15
CA LEU A 75 5.97 6.70 -11.12
C LEU A 75 6.60 6.35 -12.48
N ASP A 76 7.67 5.56 -12.43
CA ASP A 76 8.28 4.96 -13.61
C ASP A 76 7.48 3.72 -14.06
N GLY A 77 6.26 3.98 -14.51
CA GLY A 77 5.28 2.96 -14.90
C GLY A 77 4.13 2.76 -13.91
N PRO A 78 3.23 1.81 -14.17
CA PRO A 78 2.14 1.49 -13.26
C PRO A 78 2.66 0.88 -11.96
N GLU A 79 1.95 1.11 -10.86
CA GLU A 79 2.17 0.36 -9.64
C GLU A 79 2.02 -1.15 -9.89
N GLN A 80 2.91 -1.93 -9.29
CA GLN A 80 2.82 -3.38 -9.29
C GLN A 80 2.18 -3.79 -7.99
N ILE A 81 1.15 -4.62 -8.07
CA ILE A 81 0.32 -5.00 -6.94
C ILE A 81 0.42 -6.52 -6.79
N GLU A 82 0.94 -6.97 -5.65
CA GLU A 82 1.25 -8.38 -5.43
C GLU A 82 0.60 -8.96 -4.20
N MET A 83 0.26 -10.25 -4.33
CA MET A 83 -0.32 -11.06 -3.29
C MET A 83 0.63 -11.87 -2.45
N LEU A 84 0.90 -11.42 -1.23
CA LEU A 84 1.66 -12.21 -0.28
C LEU A 84 0.75 -13.11 0.56
N THR A 85 1.20 -14.34 0.74
CA THR A 85 0.58 -15.30 1.66
C THR A 85 1.29 -15.21 3.01
N VAL A 86 0.52 -15.16 4.10
CA VAL A 86 1.09 -15.22 5.45
C VAL A 86 1.64 -16.63 5.69
N ILE A 87 2.96 -16.74 5.85
CA ILE A 87 3.61 -17.99 6.23
C ILE A 87 3.68 -18.04 7.75
N ALA A 88 2.88 -18.90 8.38
CA ALA A 88 2.97 -19.17 9.81
C ALA A 88 4.31 -19.87 10.12
N GLY A 89 5.06 -19.36 11.10
CA GLY A 89 6.30 -20.00 11.56
C GLY A 89 7.46 -19.06 11.91
N PHE A 90 7.42 -17.80 11.46
CA PHE A 90 8.33 -16.77 11.94
C PHE A 90 7.81 -16.20 13.27
N ALA A 91 8.01 -16.93 14.36
CA ALA A 91 7.89 -16.35 15.69
C ALA A 91 9.05 -15.37 15.87
N VAL A 92 8.75 -14.07 15.88
CA VAL A 92 9.66 -13.07 16.43
C VAL A 92 9.83 -13.44 17.91
N ARG A 93 11.03 -13.89 18.29
CA ARG A 93 11.41 -14.01 19.70
C ARG A 93 11.63 -12.64 20.29
#